data_AF-A0AAI9CIQ8-F1
#
_entry.id   AF-A0AAI9CIQ8-F1
#
_cell.length_a   1.000
_cell.length_b   1.000
_cell.length_c   1.000
_cell.angle_alpha   90.00
_cell.angle_beta   90.00
_cell.angle_gamma   90.00
#
_symmetry.space_group_name_H-M   'P 1'
#
loop_
_entity.id
_entity.type
_entity.pdbx_description
1 polymer ?
#
loop_
_entity_poly.entity_id
_entity_poly.type
_entity_poly.pdbx_seq_one_letter_code
_entity_poly.pdbx_strand_id
1 'polypeptide(L)'
;MDLLTYISDMSRRVALADACGTSPEYLWQIATGWRGKRPSARLACAIERESARLGPEVVRKEPMIFGRPSPVSGQVIAAAVDLRMSKRALRARLGIANDKHLATLLQLPAEQVEAWPEEGALPALPQIQRLLGGEPKPPDPVAPTDFDHDRIVPVDAA
;
A
#
# COMPACT_ATOMS: atom_id res chain seq x y z
N MET A 1 18.45 3.03 2.15
CA MET A 1 19.13 4.16 1.48
C MET A 1 18.83 4.13 -0.01
N ASP A 2 18.92 5.27 -0.71
CA ASP A 2 18.93 5.33 -2.17
C ASP A 2 20.37 5.34 -2.72
N LEU A 3 20.51 4.95 -3.99
CA LEU A 3 21.82 4.81 -4.62
C LEU A 3 22.59 6.14 -4.64
N LEU A 4 21.92 7.25 -4.96
CA LEU A 4 22.57 8.56 -5.07
C LEU A 4 23.19 8.99 -3.75
N THR A 5 22.46 8.89 -2.64
CA THR A 5 23.00 9.21 -1.32
C THR A 5 24.16 8.29 -0.92
N TYR A 6 24.08 7.00 -1.25
CA TYR A 6 25.16 6.05 -0.94
C TYR A 6 26.46 6.36 -1.70
N ILE A 7 26.38 6.70 -2.99
CA ILE A 7 27.56 6.96 -3.84
C ILE A 7 28.05 8.41 -3.78
N SER A 8 27.43 9.29 -2.98
CA SER A 8 27.91 10.65 -2.75
C SER A 8 29.29 10.64 -2.08
N ASP A 9 29.58 9.62 -1.27
CA ASP A 9 30.92 9.31 -0.79
C ASP A 9 31.73 8.62 -1.90
N MET A 10 32.82 9.25 -2.33
CA MET A 10 33.68 8.72 -3.40
C MET A 10 34.31 7.38 -3.04
N SER A 11 34.65 7.16 -1.77
CA SER A 11 35.23 5.89 -1.33
C SER A 11 34.22 4.75 -1.46
N ARG A 12 32.96 5.03 -1.09
CA ARG A 12 31.85 4.07 -1.25
C ARG A 12 31.51 3.82 -2.70
N ARG A 13 31.55 4.86 -3.54
CA ARG A 13 31.30 4.72 -4.98
C ARG A 13 32.32 3.80 -5.64
N VAL A 14 33.61 3.98 -5.34
CA VAL A 14 34.69 3.15 -5.88
C VAL A 14 34.55 1.71 -5.38
N ALA A 15 34.42 1.52 -4.05
CA ALA A 15 34.27 0.19 -3.47
C ALA A 15 33.05 -0.58 -4.02
N LEU A 16 31.92 0.11 -4.18
CA LEU A 16 30.70 -0.48 -4.75
C LEU A 16 30.85 -0.80 -6.24
N ALA A 17 31.53 0.06 -6.99
CA ALA A 17 31.81 -0.15 -8.41
C ALA A 17 32.68 -1.40 -8.61
N ASP A 18 33.76 -1.52 -7.85
CA ASP A 18 34.66 -2.67 -7.87
C ASP A 18 33.92 -3.96 -7.49
N ALA A 19 33.12 -3.92 -6.41
CA ALA A 19 32.35 -5.08 -5.94
C ALA A 19 31.26 -5.52 -6.93
N CYS A 20 30.64 -4.58 -7.65
CA CYS A 20 29.62 -4.86 -8.66
C CYS A 20 30.22 -5.18 -10.04
N GLY A 21 31.55 -5.06 -10.22
CA GLY A 21 32.21 -5.24 -11.52
C GLY A 21 31.81 -4.18 -12.55
N THR A 22 31.61 -2.94 -12.11
CA THR A 22 31.18 -1.81 -12.94
C THR A 22 32.11 -0.60 -12.74
N SER A 23 31.92 0.48 -13.51
CA SER A 23 32.64 1.73 -13.30
C SER A 23 31.93 2.69 -12.32
N PRO A 24 32.69 3.51 -11.56
CA PRO A 24 32.15 4.58 -10.71
C PRO A 24 31.25 5.56 -11.46
N GLU A 25 31.65 5.98 -12.66
CA GLU A 25 30.85 6.84 -13.55
C GLU A 25 29.51 6.19 -13.93
N TYR A 26 29.48 4.89 -14.20
CA TYR A 26 28.25 4.21 -14.58
C TYR A 26 27.26 4.14 -13.41
N LEU A 27 27.73 3.92 -12.19
CA LEU A 27 26.90 4.03 -10.99
C LEU A 27 26.33 5.44 -10.83
N TRP A 28 27.14 6.48 -11.09
CA TRP A 28 26.67 7.87 -11.03
C TRP A 28 25.63 8.18 -12.11
N GLN A 29 25.82 7.68 -13.34
CA GLN A 29 24.83 7.82 -14.42
C GLN A 29 23.49 7.16 -14.06
N ILE A 30 23.53 5.99 -13.44
CA ILE A 30 22.33 5.31 -12.95
C ILE A 30 21.67 6.09 -11.82
N ALA A 31 22.45 6.54 -10.83
CA ALA A 31 21.95 7.22 -9.65
C ALA A 31 21.29 8.57 -9.97
N THR A 32 21.83 9.29 -10.96
CA THR A 32 21.29 10.57 -11.44
C THR A 32 20.17 10.39 -12.48
N GLY A 33 19.88 9.15 -12.90
CA GLY A 33 18.91 8.90 -13.96
C GLY A 33 19.31 9.51 -15.30
N TRP A 34 20.61 9.64 -15.57
CA TRP A 34 21.14 10.30 -16.75
C TRP A 34 20.56 9.69 -18.03
N ARG A 35 19.90 10.51 -18.86
CA ARG A 35 19.16 10.07 -20.06
C ARG A 35 18.20 8.90 -19.83
N GLY A 36 17.59 8.82 -18.65
CA GLY A 36 16.68 7.72 -18.30
C GLY A 36 17.38 6.37 -18.12
N LYS A 37 18.71 6.35 -17.91
CA LYS A 37 19.45 5.13 -17.62
C LYS A 37 18.93 4.49 -16.34
N ARG A 38 18.69 3.18 -16.43
CA ARG A 38 18.29 2.33 -15.30
C ARG A 38 19.21 1.12 -15.22
N PRO A 39 19.49 0.61 -14.02
CA PRO A 39 20.25 -0.62 -13.88
C PRO A 39 19.37 -1.79 -14.34
N SER A 40 20.00 -2.85 -14.85
CA SER A 40 19.32 -4.12 -15.02
C SER A 40 18.91 -4.70 -13.67
N ALA A 41 17.91 -5.56 -13.62
CA ALA A 41 17.49 -6.23 -12.37
C ALA A 41 18.65 -6.97 -11.70
N ARG A 42 19.53 -7.60 -12.49
CA ARG A 42 20.73 -8.27 -11.99
C ARG A 42 21.70 -7.29 -11.33
N LEU A 43 21.95 -6.13 -11.95
CA LEU A 43 22.82 -5.11 -11.38
C LEU A 43 22.21 -4.48 -10.13
N ALA A 44 20.89 -4.23 -10.11
CA ALA A 44 20.20 -3.72 -8.94
C ALA A 44 20.29 -4.69 -7.74
N CYS A 45 20.14 -5.99 -7.98
CA CYS A 45 20.38 -7.02 -6.96
C CYS A 45 21.84 -7.06 -6.49
N ALA A 46 22.81 -6.91 -7.40
CA ALA A 46 24.22 -6.86 -7.04
C ALA A 46 24.53 -5.64 -6.16
N ILE A 47 24.05 -4.46 -6.54
CA ILE A 47 24.19 -3.22 -5.76
C ILE A 47 23.63 -3.37 -4.35
N GLU A 48 22.43 -3.93 -4.21
CA GLU A 48 21.82 -4.18 -2.90
C GLU A 48 22.67 -5.13 -2.05
N ARG A 49 23.12 -6.24 -2.63
CA ARG A 49 23.94 -7.23 -1.93
C ARG A 49 25.30 -6.67 -1.50
N GLU A 50 26.01 -6.01 -2.42
CA GLU A 50 27.36 -5.49 -2.14
C GLU A 50 27.31 -4.28 -1.21
N SER A 51 26.30 -3.40 -1.33
CA SER A 51 26.14 -2.31 -0.35
C SER A 51 25.84 -2.82 1.06
N ALA A 52 25.06 -3.90 1.20
CA ALA A 52 24.84 -4.56 2.48
C ALA A 52 26.12 -5.17 3.07
N ARG A 53 27.01 -5.67 2.22
CA ARG A 53 28.30 -6.25 2.63
C ARG A 53 29.32 -5.18 3.04
N LEU A 54 29.36 -4.06 2.31
CA LEU A 54 30.33 -2.98 2.54
C LEU A 54 29.93 -2.09 3.73
N GLY A 55 28.62 -1.96 4.01
CA GLY A 55 28.08 -1.25 5.18
C GLY A 55 28.22 0.28 5.13
N PRO A 56 27.64 1.01 6.11
CA PRO A 56 26.69 0.57 7.14
C PRO A 56 25.22 0.50 6.68
N GLU A 57 24.91 1.01 5.48
CA GLU A 57 23.54 1.11 4.96
C GLU A 57 23.36 0.34 3.65
N VAL A 58 22.17 -0.22 3.46
CA VAL A 58 21.80 -0.97 2.25
C VAL A 58 21.10 -0.06 1.24
N VAL A 59 21.57 -0.11 -0.02
CA VAL A 59 20.88 0.48 -1.16
C VAL A 59 19.76 -0.45 -1.61
N ARG A 60 18.51 0.00 -1.48
CA ARG A 60 17.35 -0.81 -1.88
C ARG A 60 17.24 -0.93 -3.39
N LYS A 61 17.01 -2.13 -3.91
CA LYS A 61 16.86 -2.36 -5.36
C LYS A 61 15.52 -1.90 -5.94
N GLU A 62 14.43 -1.95 -5.17
CA GLU A 62 13.10 -1.63 -5.68
C GLU A 62 12.98 -0.24 -6.31
N PRO A 63 13.46 0.86 -5.68
CA PRO A 63 13.34 2.19 -6.27
C PRO A 63 14.18 2.35 -7.55
N MET A 64 15.21 1.53 -7.77
CA MET A 64 16.02 1.57 -9.00
C MET A 64 15.33 0.86 -10.17
N ILE A 65 14.57 -0.21 -9.89
CA ILE A 65 13.87 -1.01 -10.89
C ILE A 65 12.51 -0.40 -11.23
N PHE A 66 11.73 -0.09 -10.21
CA PHE A 66 10.33 0.34 -10.35
C PHE A 66 10.17 1.86 -10.31
N GLY A 67 11.26 2.60 -10.07
CA GLY A 67 11.23 4.02 -9.77
C GLY A 67 10.95 4.27 -8.30
N ARG A 68 11.35 5.45 -7.78
CA ARG A 68 10.93 5.85 -6.43
C ARG A 68 9.41 5.89 -6.41
N PRO A 69 8.75 5.34 -5.36
CA PRO A 69 7.34 5.58 -5.17
C PRO A 69 7.16 7.10 -5.08
N SER A 70 6.53 7.67 -6.11
CA SER A 70 6.07 9.04 -6.04
C SER A 70 5.10 9.08 -4.85
N PRO A 71 5.29 9.96 -3.85
CA PRO A 71 4.28 10.15 -2.81
C PRO A 71 2.93 10.61 -3.41
N VAL A 72 2.89 10.95 -4.70
CA VAL A 72 1.75 11.55 -5.38
C VAL A 72 0.81 10.56 -6.08
N SER A 73 0.94 9.23 -5.94
CA SER A 73 0.10 8.30 -6.73
C SER A 73 -0.75 7.28 -5.97
N GLY A 74 -0.73 7.26 -4.64
CA GLY A 74 -1.68 6.47 -3.84
C GLY A 74 -2.67 7.35 -3.10
N GLN A 75 -2.15 8.23 -2.25
CA GLN A 75 -2.96 9.09 -1.37
C GLN A 75 -3.65 10.24 -2.08
N VAL A 76 -3.10 10.80 -3.16
CA VAL A 76 -3.80 11.90 -3.89
C VAL A 76 -4.92 11.34 -4.75
N ILE A 77 -4.76 10.15 -5.32
CA ILE A 77 -5.87 9.44 -5.98
C ILE A 77 -6.89 9.01 -4.92
N ALA A 78 -6.48 8.40 -3.81
CA ALA A 78 -7.39 8.01 -2.73
C ALA A 78 -8.10 9.21 -2.07
N ALA A 79 -7.43 10.34 -1.84
CA ALA A 79 -8.02 11.53 -1.25
C ALA A 79 -8.89 12.33 -2.23
N ALA A 80 -8.56 12.33 -3.53
CA ALA A 80 -9.45 12.84 -4.57
C ALA A 80 -10.68 11.94 -4.77
N VAL A 81 -10.53 10.64 -4.49
CA VAL A 81 -11.60 9.62 -4.50
C VAL A 81 -12.49 9.74 -3.25
N ASP A 82 -11.93 9.99 -2.06
CA ASP A 82 -12.66 9.92 -0.78
C ASP A 82 -13.62 11.10 -0.53
N LEU A 83 -13.45 12.26 -1.18
CA LEU A 83 -14.37 13.40 -0.99
C LEU A 83 -15.53 13.44 -2.00
N ARG A 84 -15.49 12.64 -3.08
CA ARG A 84 -16.52 12.65 -4.14
C ARG A 84 -16.65 11.29 -4.82
N MET A 85 -16.72 10.18 -4.09
CA MET A 85 -17.12 8.91 -4.70
C MET A 85 -18.51 9.08 -5.29
N SER A 86 -18.57 9.26 -6.60
CA SER A 86 -19.81 9.33 -7.35
C SER A 86 -20.32 7.91 -7.58
N LYS A 87 -21.62 7.76 -7.81
CA LYS A 87 -22.25 6.47 -8.14
C LYS A 87 -21.52 5.78 -9.31
N ARG A 88 -21.07 6.55 -10.31
CA ARG A 88 -20.26 6.05 -11.43
C ARG A 88 -18.89 5.54 -10.99
N ALA A 89 -18.21 6.24 -10.10
CA ALA A 89 -16.92 5.80 -9.57
C ALA A 89 -17.05 4.50 -8.74
N LEU A 90 -18.15 4.37 -7.98
CA LEU A 90 -18.46 3.14 -7.24
C LEU A 90 -18.70 1.96 -8.19
N ARG A 91 -19.47 2.14 -9.27
CA ARG A 91 -19.68 1.13 -10.33
C ARG A 91 -18.35 0.71 -10.97
N ALA A 92 -17.53 1.67 -11.39
CA ALA A 92 -16.25 1.41 -12.05
C ALA A 92 -15.26 0.67 -11.13
N ARG A 93 -15.22 1.04 -9.85
CA ARG A 93 -14.34 0.43 -8.86
C ARG A 93 -14.75 -1.00 -8.50
N LEU A 94 -16.05 -1.29 -8.50
CA LEU A 94 -16.58 -2.64 -8.28
C LEU A 94 -16.59 -3.50 -9.55
N GLY A 95 -16.32 -2.93 -10.73
CA GLY A 95 -16.35 -3.63 -12.01
C GLY A 95 -17.77 -3.98 -12.49
N ILE A 96 -18.78 -3.22 -12.07
CA ILE A 96 -20.19 -3.52 -12.30
C ILE A 96 -20.77 -2.52 -13.30
N ALA A 97 -21.47 -3.03 -14.32
CA ALA A 97 -22.07 -2.19 -15.36
C ALA A 97 -23.46 -1.63 -15.01
N ASN A 98 -24.16 -2.21 -14.01
CA ASN A 98 -25.58 -1.93 -13.76
C ASN A 98 -25.90 -1.61 -12.29
N ASP A 99 -26.77 -0.62 -12.09
CA ASP A 99 -27.34 -0.21 -10.81
C ASP A 99 -28.09 -1.30 -10.07
N LYS A 100 -28.80 -2.17 -10.80
CA LYS A 100 -29.55 -3.27 -10.16
C LYS A 100 -28.61 -4.18 -9.38
N HIS A 101 -27.41 -4.41 -9.92
CA HIS A 101 -26.40 -5.24 -9.27
C HIS A 101 -25.72 -4.50 -8.12
N LEU A 102 -25.54 -3.17 -8.24
CA LEU A 102 -25.09 -2.34 -7.12
C LEU A 102 -26.11 -2.33 -5.97
N ALA A 103 -27.40 -2.22 -6.26
CA ALA A 103 -28.50 -2.32 -5.31
C ALA A 103 -28.52 -3.68 -4.58
N THR A 104 -28.30 -4.78 -5.30
CA THR A 104 -28.16 -6.11 -4.70
C THR A 104 -26.99 -6.18 -3.71
N LEU A 105 -25.84 -5.61 -4.05
CA LEU A 105 -24.67 -5.61 -3.16
C LEU A 105 -24.83 -4.71 -1.94
N LEU A 106 -25.53 -3.58 -2.10
CA LEU A 106 -25.83 -2.66 -1.03
C LEU A 106 -27.05 -3.08 -0.18
N GLN A 107 -27.79 -4.10 -0.62
CA GLN A 107 -29.06 -4.52 -0.03
C GLN A 107 -30.07 -3.35 0.06
N LEU A 108 -30.11 -2.52 -0.98
CA LEU A 108 -31.03 -1.39 -1.10
C LEU A 108 -31.98 -1.59 -2.28
N PRO A 109 -33.17 -0.96 -2.26
CA PRO A 109 -34.04 -0.97 -3.43
C PRO A 109 -33.37 -0.26 -4.61
N ALA A 110 -33.55 -0.82 -5.81
CA ALA A 110 -32.95 -0.29 -7.03
C ALA A 110 -33.35 1.17 -7.30
N GLU A 111 -34.58 1.55 -6.97
CA GLU A 111 -35.12 2.92 -7.06
C GLU A 111 -34.31 3.92 -6.23
N GLN A 112 -33.86 3.51 -5.04
CA GLN A 112 -33.10 4.36 -4.14
C GLN A 112 -31.67 4.55 -4.64
N VAL A 113 -31.06 3.53 -5.23
CA VAL A 113 -29.74 3.63 -5.88
C VAL A 113 -29.83 4.39 -7.20
N GLU A 114 -30.92 4.22 -7.95
CA GLU A 114 -31.19 4.94 -9.20
C GLU A 114 -31.32 6.44 -8.96
N ALA A 115 -32.02 6.83 -7.89
CA ALA A 115 -32.18 8.22 -7.45
C ALA A 115 -30.88 8.90 -6.96
N TRP A 116 -29.77 8.18 -6.83
CA TRP A 116 -28.49 8.79 -6.46
C TRP A 116 -27.86 9.54 -7.63
N PRO A 117 -27.26 10.72 -7.37
CA PRO A 117 -26.61 11.50 -8.42
C PRO A 117 -25.44 10.72 -9.03
N GLU A 118 -25.40 10.65 -10.37
CA GLU A 118 -24.33 9.95 -11.10
C GLU A 118 -22.95 10.57 -10.86
N GLU A 119 -22.91 11.90 -10.74
CA GLU A 119 -21.77 12.74 -10.37
C GLU A 119 -22.15 13.61 -9.16
N GLY A 120 -22.27 12.99 -7.99
CA GLY A 120 -22.55 13.69 -6.73
C GLY A 120 -22.06 12.91 -5.52
N ALA A 121 -22.07 13.56 -4.35
CA ALA A 121 -21.69 12.92 -3.11
C ALA A 121 -22.66 11.77 -2.77
N LEU A 122 -22.12 10.56 -2.62
CA LEU A 122 -22.89 9.43 -2.13
C LEU A 122 -23.30 9.66 -0.66
N PRO A 123 -24.49 9.22 -0.24
CA PRO A 123 -24.86 9.22 1.16
C PRO A 123 -23.87 8.35 1.94
N ALA A 124 -23.47 8.81 3.13
CA ALA A 124 -22.53 8.10 4.00
C ALA A 124 -23.21 6.86 4.64
N LEU A 125 -23.45 5.83 3.83
CA LEU A 125 -24.06 4.58 4.27
C LEU A 125 -22.98 3.57 4.69
N PRO A 126 -23.19 2.85 5.81
CA PRO A 126 -22.22 1.86 6.30
C PRO A 126 -21.98 0.72 5.29
N GLN A 127 -22.97 0.37 4.46
CA GLN A 127 -22.84 -0.63 3.41
C GLN A 127 -21.82 -0.22 2.33
N ILE A 128 -21.78 1.07 1.98
CA ILE A 128 -20.81 1.60 1.02
C ILE A 128 -19.41 1.55 1.62
N GLN A 129 -19.26 1.91 2.90
CA GLN A 129 -17.97 1.86 3.60
C GLN A 129 -17.40 0.43 3.65
N ARG A 130 -18.25 -0.57 3.94
CA ARG A 130 -17.89 -1.99 3.91
C ARG A 130 -17.37 -2.43 2.54
N LEU A 131 -18.01 -1.99 1.45
CA LEU A 131 -17.57 -2.30 0.07
C LEU A 131 -16.28 -1.56 -0.32
N LEU A 132 -16.05 -0.36 0.20
CA LEU A 132 -14.85 0.43 -0.05
C LEU A 132 -13.61 -0.05 0.74
N GLY A 133 -13.75 -1.12 1.53
CA GLY A 133 -12.67 -1.64 2.37
C GLY A 133 -12.54 -0.92 3.71
N GLY A 134 -13.47 -0.05 4.05
CA GLY A 134 -13.71 0.40 5.40
C GLY A 134 -14.47 -0.67 6.16
N GLU A 135 -13.80 -1.77 6.53
CA GLU A 135 -14.19 -2.40 7.77
C GLU A 135 -13.85 -1.38 8.88
N PRO A 136 -14.81 -0.85 9.65
CA PRO A 136 -14.48 -0.63 11.04
C PRO A 136 -14.03 -2.01 11.53
N LYS A 137 -12.73 -2.16 11.80
CA LYS A 137 -12.24 -3.26 12.62
C LYS A 137 -13.28 -3.41 13.74
N PRO A 138 -13.99 -4.55 13.86
CA PRO A 138 -14.89 -4.74 14.98
C PRO A 138 -14.09 -4.35 16.24
N PRO A 139 -14.66 -3.57 17.18
CA PRO A 139 -13.95 -3.29 18.42
C PRO A 139 -13.40 -4.63 18.89
N ASP A 140 -12.07 -4.68 19.12
CA ASP A 140 -11.36 -5.90 19.48
C ASP A 140 -12.27 -6.72 20.40
N PRO A 141 -12.52 -8.02 20.10
CA PRO A 141 -13.36 -8.82 20.97
C PRO A 141 -12.80 -8.63 22.37
N VAL A 142 -13.61 -8.01 23.24
CA VAL A 142 -13.29 -7.86 24.65
C VAL A 142 -12.79 -9.22 25.08
N ALA A 143 -11.58 -9.23 25.66
CA ALA A 143 -10.88 -10.42 26.10
C ALA A 143 -11.89 -11.44 26.67
N PRO A 144 -11.73 -12.74 26.38
CA PRO A 144 -12.71 -13.76 26.77
C PRO A 144 -13.07 -13.53 28.23
N THR A 145 -14.33 -13.15 28.45
CA THR A 145 -14.90 -13.06 29.79
C THR A 145 -14.82 -14.48 30.31
N ASP A 146 -13.96 -14.68 31.29
CA ASP A 146 -13.79 -15.93 32.01
C ASP A 146 -15.17 -16.33 32.55
N PHE A 147 -15.80 -17.32 31.92
CA PHE A 147 -17.16 -17.76 32.22
C PHE A 147 -17.23 -18.69 33.44
N ASP A 148 -16.14 -18.87 34.20
CA ASP A 148 -16.05 -19.86 35.27
C ASP A 148 -15.82 -19.27 36.68
N HIS A 149 -16.13 -17.98 36.91
CA HIS A 149 -16.01 -17.40 38.26
C HIS A 149 -17.22 -17.63 39.19
N ASP A 150 -18.36 -18.14 38.69
CA ASP A 150 -19.58 -18.36 39.51
C ASP A 150 -19.95 -19.84 39.70
N ARG A 151 -19.07 -20.79 39.34
CA ARG A 151 -19.40 -22.24 39.41
C ARG A 151 -19.06 -22.93 40.74
N ILE A 152 -18.57 -22.19 41.75
CA ILE A 152 -18.29 -22.77 43.07
C ILE A 152 -19.58 -22.81 43.89
N VAL A 153 -20.33 -23.91 43.75
CA VAL A 153 -21.38 -24.28 44.71
C VAL A 153 -20.73 -24.86 45.98
N PRO A 154 -21.23 -24.53 47.18
CA PRO A 154 -20.72 -25.11 48.41
C PRO A 154 -21.20 -26.56 48.52
N VAL A 155 -20.28 -27.52 48.63
CA VAL A 155 -20.63 -28.91 48.99
C VAL A 155 -20.59 -29.03 50.52
N ASP A 156 -21.78 -29.18 51.10
CA ASP A 156 -22.02 -29.60 52.48
C ASP A 156 -21.46 -31.02 52.67
N ALA A 157 -20.55 -31.19 53.63
CA ALA A 157 -19.99 -32.48 54.00
C ALA A 157 -20.86 -33.11 55.10
N ALA A 158 -21.61 -34.15 54.73
CA ALA A 158 -22.29 -35.06 55.66
C ALA A 158 -21.42 -36.30 55.92
#